data_AF-A0A7L4TU18-F1
#
_entry.id   AF-A0A7L4TU18-F1
#
_cell.length_a   1.000
_cell.length_b   1.000
_cell.length_c   1.000
_cell.angle_alpha   90.00
_cell.angle_beta   90.00
_cell.angle_gamma   90.00
#
_symmetry.space_group_name_H-M   'P 1'
#
loop_
_entity.id
_entity.type
_entity.pdbx_description
1 polymer ?
#
loop_
_entity_poly.entity_id
_entity_poly.type
_entity_poly.pdbx_seq_one_letter_code
_entity_poly.pdbx_strand_id
1 'polypeptide(L)' 'MISKRPRRKPAFTRRQAIDAALAEGIETFTLRAVADRLGVKATALYREFSSRQELQLAAIAEIAVDIEP' A
#
# COMPACT_ATOMS: atom_id res chain seq x y z
N MET A 1 22.79 -28.05 9.22
CA MET A 1 22.58 -26.82 8.44
C MET A 1 21.07 -26.60 8.32
N ILE A 2 20.51 -25.56 8.94
CA ILE A 2 19.06 -25.29 8.87
C ILE A 2 18.81 -24.46 7.61
N SER A 3 18.27 -25.08 6.57
CA SER A 3 17.81 -24.37 5.38
C SER A 3 16.54 -23.57 5.73
N LYS A 4 16.67 -22.24 5.75
CA LYS A 4 15.52 -21.33 5.90
C LYS A 4 14.62 -21.55 4.67
N ARG A 5 13.40 -22.06 4.86
CA ARG A 5 12.41 -22.18 3.78
C ARG A 5 12.25 -20.82 3.09
N PRO A 6 12.22 -20.75 1.74
CA PRO A 6 12.01 -19.49 1.04
C PRO A 6 10.70 -18.86 1.52
N ARG A 7 10.78 -17.64 2.05
CA ARG A 7 9.59 -16.91 2.50
C ARG A 7 8.76 -16.59 1.25
N ARG A 8 7.48 -16.93 1.27
CA ARG A 8 6.55 -16.65 0.16
C ARG A 8 6.63 -15.15 -0.18
N LYS A 9 6.79 -14.82 -1.47
CA LYS A 9 6.85 -13.42 -1.92
C LYS A 9 5.60 -12.68 -1.44
N PRO A 10 5.72 -11.47 -0.87
CA PRO A 10 4.56 -10.67 -0.50
C PRO A 10 3.70 -10.38 -1.74
N ALA A 11 2.37 -10.31 -1.55
CA ALA A 11 1.42 -10.14 -2.66
C ALA A 11 1.54 -8.77 -3.33
N PHE A 12 1.94 -7.76 -2.56
CA PHE A 12 2.22 -6.39 -3.00
C PHE A 12 3.29 -5.78 -2.08
N THR A 13 3.89 -4.67 -2.49
CA THR A 13 4.82 -3.87 -1.66
C THR A 13 4.10 -2.66 -1.08
N ARG A 14 4.62 -2.08 0.02
CA ARG A 14 4.10 -0.83 0.59
C ARG A 14 3.96 0.28 -0.47
N ARG A 15 4.96 0.40 -1.36
CA ARG A 15 4.93 1.37 -2.46
C ARG A 15 3.82 1.11 -3.47
N GLN A 16 3.61 -0.14 -3.89
CA GLN A 16 2.50 -0.47 -4.80
C GLN A 16 1.12 -0.09 -4.23
N ALA A 17 0.93 -0.22 -2.92
CA ALA A 17 -0.31 0.21 -2.28
C ALA A 17 -0.46 1.74 -2.23
N ILE A 18 0.64 2.47 -2.00
CA ILE A 18 0.67 3.94 -2.07
C ILE A 18 0.32 4.40 -3.50
N ASP A 19 0.98 3.85 -4.51
CA ASP A 19 0.74 4.19 -5.91
C ASP A 19 -0.72 3.90 -6.32
N ALA A 20 -1.26 2.77 -5.86
CA ALA A 20 -2.66 2.43 -6.08
C ALA A 20 -3.62 3.43 -5.40
N ALA A 21 -3.34 3.87 -4.16
CA ALA A 21 -4.16 4.87 -3.48
C ALA A 21 -4.09 6.23 -4.19
N LEU A 22 -2.90 6.65 -4.64
CA LEU A 22 -2.72 7.87 -5.44
C LEU A 22 -3.52 7.81 -6.75
N ALA A 23 -3.51 6.66 -7.42
CA ALA A 23 -4.24 6.47 -8.68
C ALA A 23 -5.77 6.46 -8.54
N GLU A 24 -6.29 6.10 -7.36
CA GLU A 24 -7.73 6.22 -7.02
C GLU A 24 -8.11 7.64 -6.56
N GLY A 25 -7.12 8.49 -6.24
CA GLY A 25 -7.29 9.81 -5.65
C GLY A 25 -7.23 9.80 -4.12
N ILE A 26 -6.38 10.65 -3.54
CA ILE A 26 -6.08 10.68 -2.10
C ILE A 26 -7.33 10.94 -1.24
N GLU A 27 -8.24 11.81 -1.69
CA GLU A 27 -9.45 12.13 -0.92
C GLU A 27 -10.50 11.00 -1.00
N THR A 28 -10.59 10.35 -2.16
CA THR A 28 -11.72 9.48 -2.54
C THR A 28 -11.44 8.00 -2.40
N PHE A 29 -10.17 7.57 -2.32
CA PHE A 29 -9.85 6.15 -2.35
C PHE A 29 -10.51 5.38 -1.20
N THR A 30 -10.85 4.12 -1.49
CA THR A 30 -11.27 3.14 -0.49
C THR A 30 -10.24 2.02 -0.42
N LEU A 31 -10.07 1.38 0.74
CA LEU A 31 -9.20 0.20 0.88
C LEU A 31 -9.62 -0.94 -0.06
N ARG A 32 -10.91 -1.01 -0.39
CA ARG A 32 -11.43 -1.99 -1.35
C ARG A 32 -10.94 -1.69 -2.76
N ALA A 33 -11.11 -0.47 -3.26
CA ALA A 33 -10.66 -0.08 -4.59
C ALA A 33 -9.14 -0.27 -4.76
N VAL A 34 -8.36 0.12 -3.74
CA VAL A 34 -6.90 -0.13 -3.71
C VAL A 34 -6.59 -1.63 -3.80
N ALA A 35 -7.28 -2.46 -3.02
CA ALA A 35 -7.06 -3.90 -3.03
C ALA A 35 -7.47 -4.57 -4.36
N ASP A 36 -8.59 -4.13 -4.94
CA ASP A 36 -9.07 -4.58 -6.24
C ASP A 36 -8.04 -4.26 -7.34
N ARG A 37 -7.45 -3.05 -7.30
CA ARG A 37 -6.37 -2.64 -8.21
C ARG A 37 -5.09 -3.47 -8.07
N LEU A 38 -4.79 -3.90 -6.85
CA LEU A 38 -3.65 -4.78 -6.55
C LEU A 38 -3.95 -6.28 -6.79
N GLY A 39 -5.19 -6.65 -7.11
CA GLY A 39 -5.60 -8.04 -7.25
C GLY A 39 -5.54 -8.84 -5.95
N VAL A 40 -5.74 -8.19 -4.80
CA VAL A 40 -5.69 -8.81 -3.47
C VAL A 40 -6.98 -8.57 -2.68
N LYS A 41 -7.17 -9.30 -1.59
CA LYS A 41 -8.24 -9.01 -0.63
C LYS A 41 -7.87 -7.76 0.19
N ALA A 42 -8.85 -6.93 0.53
CA ALA A 42 -8.65 -5.76 1.38
C ALA A 42 -7.97 -6.09 2.72
N THR A 43 -8.20 -7.29 3.26
CA THR A 43 -7.51 -7.74 4.50
C THR A 43 -5.99 -7.88 4.37
N ALA A 44 -5.47 -7.98 3.14
CA ALA A 44 -4.03 -8.03 2.90
C ALA A 44 -3.36 -6.66 3.13
N LEU A 45 -4.09 -5.55 2.88
CA LEU A 45 -3.59 -4.18 3.13
C LEU A 45 -3.28 -3.95 4.61
N TYR A 46 -4.06 -4.56 5.51
CA TYR A 46 -3.86 -4.44 6.96
C TYR A 46 -2.53 -5.02 7.47
N ARG A 47 -1.78 -5.76 6.64
CA ARG A 47 -0.44 -6.26 6.99
C ARG A 47 0.62 -5.17 6.90
N GLU A 48 0.38 -4.16 6.06
CA GLU A 48 1.32 -3.06 5.82
C GLU A 48 0.81 -1.75 6.42
N PHE A 49 -0.51 -1.57 6.53
CA PHE A 49 -1.13 -0.36 7.05
C PHE A 49 -2.19 -0.72 8.10
N SER A 50 -2.02 -0.23 9.32
CA SER A 50 -2.97 -0.39 10.42
C SER A 50 -4.35 0.23 10.15
N SER A 51 -4.45 1.18 9.22
CA SER A 51 -5.69 1.90 8.91
C SER A 51 -5.72 2.50 7.49
N ARG A 52 -6.90 2.95 7.04
CA ARG A 52 -7.03 3.77 5.82
C ARG A 52 -6.23 5.07 5.97
N GLN A 53 -6.29 5.69 7.14
CA GLN A 53 -5.61 6.94 7.44
C GLN A 53 -4.08 6.78 7.37
N GLU A 54 -3.52 5.66 7.81
CA GLU A 54 -2.08 5.41 7.67
C GLU A 54 -1.67 5.34 6.18
N LEU A 55 -2.45 4.65 5.35
CA LEU A 55 -2.20 4.62 3.90
C LEU A 55 -2.34 6.01 3.28
N GLN A 56 -3.32 6.80 3.72
CA GLN A 56 -3.51 8.18 3.25
C GLN A 56 -2.31 9.07 3.62
N LEU A 57 -1.83 9.00 4.87
CA LEU A 57 -0.66 9.75 5.34
C LEU A 57 0.59 9.34 4.58
N ALA A 58 0.78 8.05 4.31
CA ALA A 58 1.91 7.57 3.52
C ALA A 58 1.86 8.09 2.08
N ALA A 59 0.68 8.13 1.47
CA ALA A 59 0.49 8.69 0.13
C ALA A 59 0.74 10.20 0.07
N ILE A 60 0.32 10.96 1.09
CA ILE A 60 0.60 12.39 1.19
C ILE A 60 2.09 12.65 1.40
N ALA A 61 2.74 11.87 2.27
CA ALA A 61 4.18 12.00 2.51
C ALA A 61 4.98 11.74 1.22
N GLU A 62 4.55 10.76 0.41
CA GLU A 62 5.21 10.44 -0.85
C GLU A 62 5.19 11.61 -1.84
N ILE A 63 4.04 12.27 -2.02
CA ILE A 63 3.96 13.43 -2.94
C ILE A 63 4.62 14.68 -2.35
N ALA A 64 4.73 14.79 -1.03
CA ALA A 64 5.37 15.94 -0.39
C ALA A 64 6.89 15.95 -0.60
N VAL A 65 7.51 14.77 -0.74
CA VAL A 65 8.95 14.65 -1.07
C VAL A 65 9.27 15.26 -2.44
N ASP A 66 8.33 15.19 -3.39
CA ASP A 66 8.50 15.78 -4.72
C ASP A 66 8.32 17.32 -4.75
N ILE A 67 7.93 17.94 -3.64
CA ILE A 67 7.63 19.38 -3.53
C ILE A 67 8.76 20.17 -2.85
N GLU A 68 9.78 19.51 -2.28
CA GLU A 68 10.98 20.22 -1.78
C GLU A 68 11.80 20.80 -2.97
N PRO A 69 12.17 22.10 -2.93
CA PRO A 69 12.88 22.78 -4.01
C PRO A 69 14.35 22.36 -4.18
#